data_AF-J9F054-F1
#
_entry.id   AF-J9F054-F1
#
_cell.length_a   1.000
_cell.length_b   1.000
_cell.length_c   1.000
_cell.angle_alpha   90.00
_cell.angle_beta   90.00
_cell.angle_gamma   90.00
#
_symmetry.space_group_name_H-M   'P 1'
#
loop_
_entity.id
_entity.type
_entity.pdbx_description
1 polymer ?
#
loop_
_entity_poly.entity_id
_entity_poly.type
_entity_poly.pdbx_seq_one_letter_code
_entity_poly.pdbx_strand_id
1 'polypeptide(L)'
;MLKAAQTTGAWIITAGIDAGVVRHVATALDEAGISARMRSKVVTIGIAPWGLLKRHEKLIGKDIVVSYDPHSFSSKSKYATLNDRHSYFLLVDNGTNGRYGADIILRKRFEEFIARKQTIGLGTRHVPVVCVVLEGGTCTIRAILQYLANQPPVPVIVCDGSGRASDLIAFARQHVQENGNLPREIRVQLLTLIASVFRYSTTPAEQILEEILCCAKHPDSFRLSGNKKQDVDHAILSAILKGQNLSAADQLALTLVWNRVDIARSDIFLANQNWNPHLLYNAMMEALALDRVDFVKLLLENGVSMKKFLTINRLEQLYNMEQDSILPLINDSTSIIDGRITLPKIGVVIERLMGNAYRCSYTSRKFKNKYEKCRKKALISRIPSFRSLCATYSKTRKMAGVMFYFDFT
;
A
#
# COMPACT_ATOMS: atom_id res chain seq x y z
N MET A 1 -7.14 -6.36 -8.57
CA MET A 1 -6.85 -6.30 -7.11
C MET A 1 -5.57 -7.05 -6.74
N LEU A 2 -5.49 -8.38 -6.93
CA LEU A 2 -4.32 -9.16 -6.46
C LEU A 2 -2.98 -8.71 -7.03
N LYS A 3 -2.95 -8.30 -8.31
CA LYS A 3 -1.79 -7.66 -8.93
C LYS A 3 -1.30 -6.46 -8.11
N ALA A 4 -2.20 -5.57 -7.71
CA ALA A 4 -1.89 -4.40 -6.87
C ALA A 4 -1.30 -4.83 -5.52
N ALA A 5 -1.88 -5.86 -4.89
CA ALA A 5 -1.40 -6.35 -3.60
C ALA A 5 -0.02 -7.00 -3.69
N GLN A 6 0.23 -7.81 -4.74
CA GLN A 6 1.51 -8.45 -5.00
C GLN A 6 2.61 -7.43 -5.31
N THR A 7 2.32 -6.41 -6.13
CA THR A 7 3.33 -5.41 -6.52
C THR A 7 3.73 -4.51 -5.35
N THR A 8 2.79 -4.22 -4.45
CA THR A 8 3.02 -3.31 -3.31
C THR A 8 3.41 -4.01 -2.02
N GLY A 9 3.24 -5.34 -1.92
CA GLY A 9 3.39 -6.06 -0.66
C GLY A 9 2.29 -5.73 0.34
N ALA A 10 1.10 -5.43 -0.16
CA ALA A 10 -0.05 -5.01 0.62
C ALA A 10 -0.65 -6.09 1.51
N TRP A 11 -1.34 -5.65 2.56
CA TRP A 11 -2.22 -6.50 3.35
C TRP A 11 -3.65 -6.38 2.82
N ILE A 12 -4.31 -7.51 2.69
CA ILE A 12 -5.74 -7.58 2.37
C ILE A 12 -6.46 -7.92 3.66
N ILE A 13 -7.37 -7.05 4.10
CA ILE A 13 -8.15 -7.27 5.32
C ILE A 13 -9.61 -7.42 4.97
N THR A 14 -10.23 -8.48 5.50
CA THR A 14 -11.63 -8.82 5.26
C THR A 14 -12.36 -9.16 6.57
N ALA A 15 -13.63 -9.56 6.50
CA ALA A 15 -14.37 -10.14 7.63
C ALA A 15 -13.85 -11.52 8.07
N GLY A 16 -13.09 -12.23 7.24
CA GLY A 16 -12.57 -13.57 7.53
C GLY A 16 -13.61 -14.69 7.59
N ILE A 17 -14.90 -14.36 7.65
CA ILE A 17 -16.02 -15.29 7.57
C ILE A 17 -16.21 -15.74 6.12
N ASP A 18 -16.49 -17.03 5.90
CA ASP A 18 -16.76 -17.61 4.58
C ASP A 18 -18.15 -17.24 4.04
N ALA A 19 -18.36 -15.96 3.73
CA ALA A 19 -19.59 -15.42 3.19
C ALA A 19 -19.32 -14.19 2.31
N GLY A 20 -20.29 -13.88 1.42
CA GLY A 20 -20.30 -12.64 0.63
C GLY A 20 -19.00 -12.41 -0.17
N VAL A 21 -18.46 -11.19 -0.06
CA VAL A 21 -17.25 -10.75 -0.76
C VAL A 21 -16.02 -11.58 -0.40
N VAL A 22 -15.94 -12.13 0.81
CA VAL A 22 -14.79 -12.92 1.26
C VAL A 22 -14.58 -14.16 0.38
N ARG A 23 -15.65 -14.77 -0.13
CA ARG A 23 -15.56 -15.90 -1.07
C ARG A 23 -14.96 -15.50 -2.41
N HIS A 24 -15.29 -14.32 -2.91
CA HIS A 24 -14.72 -13.80 -4.16
C HIS A 24 -13.23 -13.52 -4.00
N VAL A 25 -12.83 -12.97 -2.85
CA VAL A 25 -11.40 -12.78 -2.50
C VAL A 25 -10.69 -14.13 -2.43
N ALA A 26 -11.30 -15.15 -1.82
CA ALA A 26 -10.74 -16.50 -1.76
C ALA A 26 -10.57 -17.15 -3.14
N THR A 27 -11.59 -17.08 -4.01
CA THR A 27 -11.51 -17.58 -5.39
C THR A 27 -10.40 -16.88 -6.17
N ALA A 28 -10.28 -15.56 -6.03
CA ALA A 28 -9.22 -14.83 -6.71
C ALA A 28 -7.82 -15.29 -6.25
N LEU A 29 -7.64 -15.57 -4.95
CA LEU A 29 -6.37 -16.09 -4.42
C LEU A 29 -6.04 -17.47 -5.02
N ASP A 30 -7.05 -18.32 -5.18
CA ASP A 30 -6.91 -19.65 -5.78
C ASP A 30 -6.54 -19.56 -7.27
N GLU A 31 -7.21 -18.71 -8.04
CA GLU A 31 -6.92 -18.44 -9.46
C GLU A 31 -5.50 -17.88 -9.65
N ALA A 32 -5.03 -17.06 -8.72
CA ALA A 32 -3.66 -16.55 -8.72
C ALA A 32 -2.62 -17.60 -8.30
N GLY A 33 -3.03 -18.84 -8.00
CA GLY A 33 -2.16 -19.92 -7.54
C GLY A 33 -1.54 -19.64 -6.16
N ILE A 34 -2.12 -18.73 -5.38
CA ILE A 34 -1.60 -18.35 -4.06
C ILE A 34 -2.10 -19.38 -3.05
N SER A 35 -1.45 -20.54 -3.02
CA SER A 35 -1.72 -21.56 -2.01
C SER A 35 -1.35 -21.08 -0.60
N ALA A 36 -1.97 -21.66 0.43
CA ALA A 36 -1.57 -21.54 1.83
C ALA A 36 -0.08 -21.84 2.10
N ARG A 37 0.62 -22.55 1.20
CA ARG A 37 2.08 -22.77 1.28
C ARG A 37 2.92 -21.65 0.62
N MET A 38 2.32 -20.82 -0.23
CA MET A 38 2.93 -19.67 -0.91
C MET A 38 2.58 -18.31 -0.26
N ARG A 39 2.26 -18.32 1.05
CA ARG A 39 1.93 -17.15 1.91
C ARG A 39 2.98 -16.03 1.94
N SER A 40 4.13 -16.18 1.27
CA SER A 40 5.19 -15.16 1.24
C SER A 40 4.90 -13.99 0.29
N LYS A 41 3.88 -14.09 -0.59
CA LYS A 41 3.59 -13.07 -1.62
C LYS A 41 2.45 -12.10 -1.28
N VAL A 42 1.40 -12.55 -0.60
CA VAL A 42 0.23 -11.73 -0.25
C VAL A 42 -0.26 -12.12 1.14
N VAL A 43 -0.43 -11.12 2.02
CA VAL A 43 -0.90 -11.33 3.40
C VAL A 43 -2.39 -11.03 3.47
N THR A 44 -3.17 -12.01 3.89
CA THR A 44 -4.62 -11.91 4.08
C THR A 44 -5.00 -12.06 5.56
N ILE A 45 -5.70 -11.07 6.11
CA ILE A 45 -6.09 -11.01 7.53
C ILE A 45 -7.62 -10.98 7.63
N GLY A 46 -8.20 -11.97 8.29
CA GLY A 46 -9.63 -11.99 8.61
C GLY A 46 -9.90 -11.46 10.01
N ILE A 47 -10.64 -10.37 10.15
CA ILE A 47 -11.09 -9.87 11.47
C ILE A 47 -12.53 -10.34 11.68
N ALA A 48 -12.72 -11.37 12.50
CA ALA A 48 -14.00 -12.07 12.66
C ALA A 48 -14.48 -12.01 14.12
N PRO A 49 -15.79 -11.82 14.37
CA PRO A 49 -16.36 -11.84 15.71
C PRO A 49 -16.38 -13.27 16.30
N TRP A 50 -15.74 -13.47 17.46
CA TRP A 50 -15.58 -14.76 18.13
C TRP A 50 -16.91 -15.45 18.44
N GLY A 51 -17.85 -14.71 19.06
CA GLY A 51 -19.15 -15.25 19.47
C GLY A 51 -20.06 -15.68 18.32
N LEU A 52 -19.69 -15.42 17.06
CA LEU A 52 -20.42 -15.85 15.87
C LEU A 52 -19.82 -17.09 15.21
N LEU A 53 -18.67 -17.60 15.66
CA LEU A 53 -18.01 -18.71 15.01
C LEU A 53 -18.59 -20.07 15.43
N LYS A 54 -18.79 -20.96 14.46
CA LYS A 54 -19.17 -22.35 14.72
C LYS A 54 -18.04 -23.09 15.42
N ARG A 55 -18.40 -23.82 16.48
CA ARG A 55 -17.51 -24.67 17.29
C ARG A 55 -16.24 -23.95 17.77
N HIS A 56 -16.38 -22.67 18.13
CA HIS A 56 -15.27 -21.85 18.58
C HIS A 56 -14.60 -22.39 19.85
N GLU A 57 -15.30 -23.20 20.64
CA GLU A 57 -14.76 -23.94 21.79
C GLU A 57 -13.56 -24.84 21.43
N LYS A 58 -13.48 -25.36 20.20
CA LYS A 58 -12.35 -26.17 19.73
C LYS A 58 -11.08 -25.36 19.50
N LEU A 59 -11.20 -24.05 19.33
CA LEU A 59 -10.08 -23.13 19.10
C LEU A 59 -9.48 -22.62 20.41
N ILE A 60 -10.05 -22.99 21.56
CA ILE A 60 -9.58 -22.57 22.89
C ILE A 60 -8.35 -23.38 23.27
N GLY A 61 -7.22 -22.70 23.43
CA GLY A 61 -5.98 -23.26 23.96
C GLY A 61 -4.82 -22.33 23.68
N LYS A 62 -3.66 -22.66 24.25
CA LYS A 62 -2.42 -21.92 24.03
C LYS A 62 -1.45 -22.78 23.23
N ASP A 63 -0.92 -22.24 22.14
CA ASP A 63 0.05 -22.88 21.27
C ASP A 63 -0.38 -24.29 20.77
N ILE A 64 -1.69 -24.43 20.51
CA ILE A 64 -2.28 -25.68 20.02
C ILE A 64 -2.47 -25.66 18.49
N VAL A 65 -2.44 -26.84 17.89
CA VAL A 65 -2.81 -27.05 16.49
C VAL A 65 -4.20 -27.67 16.45
N VAL A 66 -5.12 -26.99 15.77
CA VAL A 66 -6.51 -27.44 15.64
C VAL A 66 -6.80 -27.72 14.17
N SER A 67 -7.31 -28.92 13.89
CA SER A 67 -7.85 -29.22 12.57
C SER A 67 -9.18 -28.49 12.38
N TYR A 68 -9.21 -27.53 11.48
CA TYR A 68 -10.40 -26.76 11.12
C TYR A 68 -10.84 -27.13 9.70
N ASP A 69 -12.00 -27.77 9.57
CA ASP A 69 -12.60 -28.11 8.29
C ASP A 69 -13.91 -27.32 8.11
N PRO A 70 -13.93 -26.26 7.27
CA PRO A 70 -15.13 -25.48 6.97
C PRO A 70 -16.30 -26.32 6.41
N HIS A 71 -16.00 -27.42 5.72
CA HIS A 71 -17.01 -28.28 5.11
C HIS A 71 -17.65 -29.26 6.11
N SER A 72 -17.01 -29.48 7.26
CA SER A 72 -17.54 -30.33 8.35
C SER A 72 -18.70 -29.69 9.13
N PHE A 73 -19.05 -28.45 8.82
CA PHE A 73 -20.10 -27.70 9.51
C PHE A 73 -21.41 -27.72 8.73
N SER A 74 -22.52 -28.04 9.41
CA SER A 74 -23.85 -27.97 8.82
C SER A 74 -24.19 -26.55 8.35
N SER A 75 -24.75 -26.43 7.15
CA SER A 75 -25.14 -25.17 6.51
C SER A 75 -26.34 -24.47 7.21
N LYS A 76 -27.09 -25.18 8.06
CA LYS A 76 -28.33 -24.67 8.69
C LYS A 76 -28.11 -24.05 10.07
N SER A 77 -27.09 -23.21 10.24
CA SER A 77 -26.76 -22.60 11.54
C SER A 77 -26.64 -21.08 11.42
N LYS A 78 -27.12 -20.37 12.45
CA LYS A 78 -27.01 -18.90 12.59
C LYS A 78 -25.56 -18.43 12.79
N TYR A 79 -24.65 -19.37 13.04
CA TYR A 79 -23.23 -19.12 13.24
C TYR A 79 -22.47 -19.18 11.92
N ALA A 80 -21.33 -18.53 11.87
CA ALA A 80 -20.44 -18.39 10.73
C ALA A 80 -19.27 -19.38 10.77
N THR A 81 -18.69 -19.66 9.61
CA THR A 81 -17.43 -20.42 9.46
C THR A 81 -16.33 -19.48 8.99
N LEU A 82 -15.09 -19.76 9.36
CA LEU A 82 -13.91 -19.05 8.87
C LEU A 82 -13.60 -19.49 7.44
N ASN A 83 -13.07 -18.56 6.64
CA ASN A 83 -12.63 -18.83 5.28
C ASN A 83 -11.20 -19.40 5.25
N ASP A 84 -10.99 -20.53 4.59
CA ASP A 84 -9.73 -21.28 4.60
C ASP A 84 -8.57 -20.66 3.80
N ARG A 85 -8.81 -19.57 3.05
CA ARG A 85 -7.80 -18.87 2.23
C ARG A 85 -7.15 -17.67 2.92
N HIS A 86 -7.48 -17.43 4.19
CA HIS A 86 -6.82 -16.40 4.99
C HIS A 86 -5.50 -16.88 5.58
N SER A 87 -4.53 -15.98 5.65
CA SER A 87 -3.20 -16.24 6.22
C SER A 87 -3.21 -16.13 7.74
N TYR A 88 -3.96 -15.14 8.25
CA TYR A 88 -4.07 -14.82 9.67
C TYR A 88 -5.50 -14.46 10.02
N PHE A 89 -5.85 -14.66 11.30
CA PHE A 89 -7.14 -14.29 11.86
C PHE A 89 -6.96 -13.48 13.14
N LEU A 90 -7.77 -12.44 13.29
CA LEU A 90 -8.02 -11.75 14.55
C LEU A 90 -9.45 -12.06 14.97
N LEU A 91 -9.60 -12.91 15.99
CA LEU A 91 -10.90 -13.31 16.51
C LEU A 91 -11.29 -12.37 17.66
N VAL A 92 -12.36 -11.60 17.46
CA VAL A 92 -12.72 -10.47 18.33
C VAL A 92 -13.84 -10.86 19.26
N ASP A 93 -13.56 -10.88 20.55
CA ASP A 93 -14.53 -11.20 21.59
C ASP A 93 -15.02 -9.94 22.31
N ASN A 94 -16.33 -9.91 22.59
CA ASN A 94 -16.99 -8.89 23.41
C ASN A 94 -17.81 -9.52 24.55
N GLY A 95 -17.62 -10.82 24.82
CA GLY A 95 -18.34 -11.59 25.83
C GLY A 95 -19.75 -12.00 25.45
N THR A 96 -20.23 -11.65 24.24
CA THR A 96 -21.58 -12.01 23.77
C THR A 96 -21.53 -13.14 22.76
N ASN A 97 -22.55 -14.01 22.78
CA ASN A 97 -22.71 -15.09 21.82
C ASN A 97 -23.76 -14.72 20.76
N GLY A 98 -23.43 -14.96 19.49
CA GLY A 98 -24.33 -14.78 18.35
C GLY A 98 -24.61 -13.33 17.95
N ARG A 99 -23.81 -12.35 18.41
CA ARG A 99 -23.97 -10.93 18.05
C ARG A 99 -22.84 -10.42 17.17
N TYR A 100 -23.20 -9.59 16.20
CA TYR A 100 -22.27 -8.87 15.33
C TYR A 100 -21.75 -7.60 16.02
N GLY A 101 -20.63 -7.06 15.52
CA GLY A 101 -20.20 -5.68 15.80
C GLY A 101 -18.93 -5.53 16.65
N ALA A 102 -18.49 -6.59 17.34
CA ALA A 102 -17.22 -6.57 18.07
C ALA A 102 -16.03 -6.30 17.14
N ASP A 103 -16.05 -6.97 16.00
CA ASP A 103 -15.10 -6.87 14.91
C ASP A 103 -15.06 -5.45 14.31
N ILE A 104 -16.20 -4.79 14.14
CA ILE A 104 -16.31 -3.44 13.57
C ILE A 104 -15.50 -2.42 14.40
N ILE A 105 -15.63 -2.48 15.74
CA ILE A 105 -14.95 -1.54 16.65
C ILE A 105 -13.44 -1.78 16.63
N LEU A 106 -13.01 -3.04 16.74
CA LEU A 106 -11.58 -3.36 16.72
C LEU A 106 -10.96 -2.95 15.39
N ARG A 107 -11.63 -3.30 14.29
CA ARG A 107 -11.20 -3.00 12.93
C ARG A 107 -10.99 -1.51 12.71
N LYS A 108 -11.95 -0.67 13.09
CA LYS A 108 -11.81 0.79 13.00
C LYS A 108 -10.57 1.28 13.75
N ARG A 109 -10.37 0.82 14.99
CA ARG A 109 -9.20 1.21 15.80
C ARG A 109 -7.89 0.70 15.21
N PHE A 110 -7.90 -0.49 14.62
CA PHE A 110 -6.75 -1.10 13.98
C PHE A 110 -6.34 -0.33 12.73
N GLU A 111 -7.30 0.03 11.88
CA GLU A 111 -7.10 0.87 10.70
C GLU A 111 -6.54 2.25 11.07
N GLU A 112 -7.15 2.93 12.05
CA GLU A 112 -6.64 4.19 12.57
C GLU A 112 -5.22 4.07 13.13
N PHE A 113 -4.91 2.97 13.81
CA PHE A 113 -3.58 2.72 14.36
C PHE A 113 -2.53 2.50 13.27
N ILE A 114 -2.87 1.77 12.21
CA ILE A 114 -1.96 1.55 11.06
C ILE A 114 -1.79 2.82 10.25
N ALA A 115 -2.87 3.57 10.03
CA ALA A 115 -2.83 4.83 9.28
C ALA A 115 -1.98 5.88 10.00
N ARG A 116 -1.92 5.91 11.34
CA ARG A 116 -1.05 6.86 12.07
C ARG A 116 0.39 6.78 11.57
N LYS A 117 1.05 7.94 11.48
CA LYS A 117 2.46 8.06 11.08
C LYS A 117 3.31 7.10 11.91
N GLN A 118 3.82 6.06 11.27
CA GLN A 118 4.83 5.19 11.86
C GLN A 118 6.19 5.61 11.31
N THR A 119 7.19 5.66 12.19
CA THR A 119 8.58 5.82 11.81
C THR A 119 9.07 4.51 11.18
N ILE A 120 8.79 4.32 9.88
CA ILE A 120 9.28 3.18 9.11
C ILE A 120 10.56 3.63 8.39
N GLY A 121 11.70 3.36 9.01
CA GLY A 121 13.01 3.74 8.49
C GLY A 121 13.24 5.25 8.44
N LEU A 122 13.48 5.77 7.24
CA LEU A 122 13.99 7.11 6.94
C LEU A 122 13.03 8.27 7.06
N GLY A 123 11.76 7.97 7.22
CA GLY A 123 10.72 8.96 7.25
C GLY A 123 9.61 8.51 8.17
N THR A 124 8.90 9.48 8.69
CA THR A 124 7.54 9.26 9.17
C THR A 124 6.67 9.03 7.94
N ARG A 125 6.50 7.77 7.55
CA ARG A 125 5.65 7.41 6.41
C ARG A 125 4.29 6.96 6.92
N HIS A 126 3.26 7.53 6.31
CA HIS A 126 1.89 7.07 6.50
C HIS A 126 1.71 5.77 5.74
N VAL A 127 1.11 4.75 6.36
CA VAL A 127 0.72 3.53 5.65
C VAL A 127 -0.61 3.82 4.95
N PRO A 128 -0.66 3.87 3.61
CA PRO A 128 -1.88 4.24 2.94
C PRO A 128 -2.94 3.13 3.06
N VAL A 129 -4.12 3.51 3.53
CA VAL A 129 -5.30 2.65 3.60
C VAL A 129 -6.26 3.02 2.47
N VAL A 130 -6.87 2.02 1.85
CA VAL A 130 -7.92 2.19 0.84
C VAL A 130 -9.05 1.20 1.08
N CYS A 131 -10.29 1.68 0.94
CA CYS A 131 -11.49 0.85 1.02
C CYS A 131 -11.95 0.47 -0.39
N VAL A 132 -12.15 -0.82 -0.65
CA VAL A 132 -12.66 -1.34 -1.92
C VAL A 132 -14.00 -2.01 -1.69
N VAL A 133 -15.00 -1.55 -2.42
CA VAL A 133 -16.41 -1.95 -2.32
C VAL A 133 -16.77 -2.74 -3.57
N LEU A 134 -17.12 -4.02 -3.39
CA LEU A 134 -17.61 -4.90 -4.46
C LEU A 134 -19.13 -5.12 -4.38
N GLU A 135 -19.69 -5.30 -3.21
CA GLU A 135 -21.15 -5.36 -3.03
C GLU A 135 -21.50 -4.51 -1.80
N GLY A 136 -22.68 -4.74 -1.22
CA GLY A 136 -22.93 -4.27 0.12
C GLY A 136 -24.39 -4.25 0.53
N GLY A 137 -24.57 -4.20 1.85
CA GLY A 137 -25.84 -3.90 2.50
C GLY A 137 -26.01 -2.42 2.82
N THR A 138 -26.93 -2.09 3.71
CA THR A 138 -27.06 -0.73 4.26
C THR A 138 -25.91 -0.38 5.22
N CYS A 139 -25.39 -1.37 5.95
CA CYS A 139 -24.20 -1.20 6.81
C CYS A 139 -22.97 -0.74 6.02
N THR A 140 -22.81 -1.23 4.78
CA THR A 140 -21.78 -0.81 3.83
C THR A 140 -21.80 0.68 3.57
N ILE A 141 -22.98 1.22 3.27
CA ILE A 141 -23.15 2.62 2.92
C ILE A 141 -22.73 3.50 4.10
N ARG A 142 -23.14 3.10 5.32
CA ARG A 142 -22.74 3.78 6.56
C ARG A 142 -21.24 3.68 6.84
N ALA A 143 -20.63 2.53 6.57
CA ALA A 143 -19.18 2.36 6.70
C ALA A 143 -18.42 3.28 5.72
N ILE A 144 -18.88 3.37 4.46
CA ILE A 144 -18.34 4.30 3.45
C ILE A 144 -18.44 5.74 3.93
N LEU A 145 -19.61 6.17 4.44
CA LEU A 145 -19.77 7.52 5.00
C LEU A 145 -18.79 7.78 6.15
N GLN A 146 -18.56 6.79 7.01
CA GLN A 146 -17.57 6.91 8.09
C GLN A 146 -16.15 7.05 7.54
N TYR A 147 -15.78 6.28 6.53
CA TYR A 147 -14.47 6.38 5.87
C TYR A 147 -14.24 7.74 5.21
N LEU A 148 -15.28 8.29 4.56
CA LEU A 148 -15.23 9.60 3.93
C LEU A 148 -15.22 10.75 4.96
N ALA A 149 -15.83 10.55 6.13
CA ALA A 149 -15.86 11.54 7.22
C ALA A 149 -14.58 11.56 8.07
N ASN A 150 -13.72 10.54 7.97
CA ASN A 150 -12.46 10.47 8.72
C ASN A 150 -11.53 11.65 8.36
N GLN A 151 -10.60 11.95 9.27
CA GLN A 151 -9.60 13.00 9.10
C GLN A 151 -8.19 12.43 9.29
N PRO A 152 -7.40 12.25 8.21
CA PRO A 152 -7.75 12.46 6.80
C PRO A 152 -8.77 11.42 6.28
N PRO A 153 -9.52 11.74 5.20
CA PRO A 153 -10.49 10.82 4.63
C PRO A 153 -9.80 9.57 4.06
N VAL A 154 -10.44 8.42 4.19
CA VAL A 154 -9.96 7.18 3.59
C VAL A 154 -10.52 7.09 2.17
N PRO A 155 -9.67 6.95 1.13
CA PRO A 155 -10.13 6.78 -0.24
C PRO A 155 -11.01 5.54 -0.37
N VAL A 156 -12.18 5.69 -1.01
CA VAL A 156 -13.14 4.60 -1.24
C VAL A 156 -13.28 4.35 -2.73
N ILE A 157 -13.16 3.09 -3.14
CA ILE A 157 -13.26 2.64 -4.51
C ILE A 157 -14.50 1.77 -4.63
N VAL A 158 -15.42 2.18 -5.50
CA VAL A 158 -16.67 1.47 -5.74
C VAL A 158 -16.55 0.75 -7.07
N CYS A 159 -16.71 -0.57 -7.04
CA CYS A 159 -16.76 -1.40 -8.24
C CYS A 159 -18.14 -1.25 -8.87
N ASP A 160 -18.21 -0.81 -10.12
CA ASP A 160 -19.46 -0.63 -10.82
C ASP A 160 -19.85 -1.91 -11.57
N GLY A 161 -21.11 -2.31 -11.50
CA GLY A 161 -21.63 -3.55 -12.09
C GLY A 161 -21.44 -4.78 -11.22
N SER A 162 -21.10 -4.61 -9.94
CA SER A 162 -20.85 -5.70 -9.00
C SER A 162 -22.01 -5.95 -8.03
N GLY A 163 -22.99 -5.04 -7.97
CA GLY A 163 -24.29 -5.29 -7.32
C GLY A 163 -24.60 -4.47 -6.07
N ARG A 164 -25.89 -4.46 -5.73
CA ARG A 164 -26.47 -3.95 -4.47
C ARG A 164 -25.99 -2.52 -4.13
N ALA A 165 -25.39 -2.30 -2.96
CA ALA A 165 -24.92 -0.98 -2.52
C ALA A 165 -23.90 -0.36 -3.49
N SER A 166 -23.02 -1.18 -4.07
CA SER A 166 -21.97 -0.72 -4.98
C SER A 166 -22.56 -0.06 -6.22
N ASP A 167 -23.50 -0.75 -6.88
CA ASP A 167 -24.17 -0.24 -8.08
C ASP A 167 -25.06 0.96 -7.78
N LEU A 168 -25.76 0.97 -6.63
CA LEU A 168 -26.60 2.11 -6.23
C LEU A 168 -25.77 3.38 -6.03
N ILE A 169 -24.59 3.27 -5.39
CA ILE A 169 -23.67 4.39 -5.21
C ILE A 169 -23.07 4.83 -6.56
N ALA A 170 -22.62 3.88 -7.38
CA ALA A 170 -22.06 4.17 -8.70
C ALA A 170 -23.08 4.86 -9.62
N PHE A 171 -24.32 4.38 -9.61
CA PHE A 171 -25.44 4.95 -10.36
C PHE A 171 -25.79 6.35 -9.86
N ALA A 172 -25.89 6.56 -8.54
CA ALA A 172 -26.15 7.87 -7.96
C ALA A 172 -25.06 8.86 -8.37
N ARG A 173 -23.78 8.49 -8.24
CA ARG A 173 -22.64 9.35 -8.61
C ARG A 173 -22.67 9.80 -10.08
N GLN A 174 -23.17 8.97 -10.99
CA GLN A 174 -23.28 9.31 -12.41
C GLN A 174 -24.38 10.35 -12.71
N HIS A 175 -25.41 10.44 -11.86
CA HIS A 175 -26.59 11.25 -12.11
C HIS A 175 -26.77 12.42 -11.14
N VAL A 176 -25.92 12.52 -10.11
CA VAL A 176 -25.88 13.67 -9.20
C VAL A 176 -25.39 14.90 -9.95
N GLN A 177 -26.16 15.98 -9.87
CA GLN A 177 -25.82 17.29 -10.43
C GLN A 177 -24.83 18.02 -9.52
N GLU A 178 -24.24 19.13 -9.98
CA GLU A 178 -23.28 19.94 -9.20
C GLU A 178 -23.86 20.46 -7.87
N ASN A 179 -25.18 20.64 -7.79
CA ASN A 179 -25.90 21.01 -6.57
C ASN A 179 -26.02 19.86 -5.55
N GLY A 180 -25.50 18.67 -5.87
CA GLY A 180 -25.56 17.48 -5.03
C GLY A 180 -26.92 16.77 -5.00
N ASN A 181 -27.86 17.16 -5.87
CA ASN A 181 -29.20 16.57 -5.99
C ASN A 181 -29.35 15.74 -7.26
N LEU A 182 -30.35 14.85 -7.25
CA LEU A 182 -30.77 14.07 -8.41
C LEU A 182 -31.99 14.71 -9.10
N PRO A 183 -32.12 14.55 -10.43
CA PRO A 183 -33.38 14.80 -11.12
C PRO A 183 -34.53 14.02 -10.49
N ARG A 184 -35.74 14.61 -10.46
CA ARG A 184 -36.92 14.01 -9.79
C ARG A 184 -37.22 12.59 -10.30
N GLU A 185 -37.15 12.38 -11.61
CA GLU A 185 -37.40 11.08 -12.24
C GLU A 185 -36.42 10.01 -11.75
N ILE A 186 -35.12 10.35 -11.75
CA ILE A 186 -34.05 9.46 -11.29
C ILE A 186 -34.16 9.21 -9.79
N ARG A 187 -34.55 10.21 -9.01
CA ARG A 187 -34.79 10.07 -7.57
C ARG A 187 -35.87 9.03 -7.29
N VAL A 188 -37.00 9.08 -7.99
CA VAL A 188 -38.10 8.11 -7.83
C VAL A 188 -37.65 6.71 -8.23
N GLN A 189 -36.98 6.58 -9.38
CA GLN A 189 -36.43 5.28 -9.83
C GLN A 189 -35.46 4.69 -8.80
N LEU A 190 -34.56 5.52 -8.25
CA LEU A 190 -33.57 5.07 -7.28
C LEU A 190 -34.23 4.66 -5.95
N LEU A 191 -35.27 5.36 -5.49
CA LEU A 191 -36.06 4.94 -4.32
C LEU A 191 -36.70 3.56 -4.54
N THR A 192 -37.30 3.33 -5.71
CA THR A 192 -37.86 2.02 -6.06
C THR A 192 -36.79 0.94 -6.07
N LEU A 193 -35.62 1.22 -6.65
CA LEU A 193 -34.49 0.30 -6.66
C LEU A 193 -34.00 -0.01 -5.24
N ILE A 194 -33.80 1.01 -4.39
CA ILE A 194 -33.39 0.86 -2.98
C ILE A 194 -34.37 -0.03 -2.22
N ALA A 195 -35.68 0.24 -2.33
CA ALA A 195 -36.71 -0.56 -1.69
C ALA A 195 -36.68 -2.02 -2.19
N SER A 196 -36.41 -2.22 -3.48
CA SER A 196 -36.33 -3.55 -4.10
C SER A 196 -35.07 -4.34 -3.72
N VAL A 197 -33.94 -3.66 -3.50
CA VAL A 197 -32.63 -4.26 -3.18
C VAL A 197 -32.51 -4.52 -1.69
N PHE A 198 -33.03 -3.62 -0.85
CA PHE A 198 -32.96 -3.71 0.62
C PHE A 198 -34.33 -3.99 1.25
N ARG A 199 -35.06 -4.97 0.72
CA ARG A 199 -36.45 -5.32 1.13
C ARG A 199 -36.63 -5.58 2.63
N TYR A 200 -35.60 -6.07 3.30
CA TYR A 200 -35.62 -6.43 4.73
C TYR A 200 -34.96 -5.37 5.63
N SER A 201 -34.61 -4.21 5.08
CA SER A 201 -34.04 -3.11 5.87
C SER A 201 -35.09 -2.53 6.80
N THR A 202 -34.71 -2.32 8.07
CA THR A 202 -35.52 -1.55 9.03
C THR A 202 -35.46 -0.05 8.77
N THR A 203 -34.47 0.41 7.99
CA THR A 203 -34.27 1.82 7.62
C THR A 203 -35.11 2.15 6.38
N PRO A 204 -35.91 3.23 6.38
CA PRO A 204 -36.67 3.70 5.21
C PRO A 204 -35.80 3.95 3.98
N ALA A 205 -36.35 3.72 2.79
CA ALA A 205 -35.64 3.88 1.52
C ALA A 205 -35.18 5.34 1.29
N GLU A 206 -35.96 6.31 1.77
CA GLU A 206 -35.61 7.74 1.71
C GLU A 206 -34.35 8.04 2.51
N GLN A 207 -34.22 7.47 3.71
CA GLN A 207 -33.02 7.66 4.53
C GLN A 207 -31.79 7.03 3.88
N ILE A 208 -31.92 5.82 3.32
CA ILE A 208 -30.83 5.14 2.60
C ILE A 208 -30.42 5.95 1.37
N LEU A 209 -31.38 6.54 0.66
CA LEU A 209 -31.08 7.41 -0.48
C LEU A 209 -30.26 8.62 -0.06
N GLU A 210 -30.62 9.30 1.03
CA GLU A 210 -29.84 10.45 1.53
C GLU A 210 -28.41 10.01 1.94
N GLU A 211 -28.25 8.83 2.55
CA GLU A 211 -26.92 8.26 2.84
C GLU A 211 -26.11 8.02 1.55
N ILE A 212 -26.73 7.47 0.50
CA ILE A 212 -26.09 7.25 -0.81
C ILE A 212 -25.71 8.58 -1.47
N LEU A 213 -26.59 9.58 -1.42
CA LEU A 213 -26.33 10.90 -2.00
C LEU A 213 -25.17 11.59 -1.29
N CYS A 214 -25.06 11.46 0.03
CA CYS A 214 -23.90 11.93 0.78
C CYS A 214 -22.61 11.25 0.31
N CYS A 215 -22.60 9.93 0.11
CA CYS A 215 -21.44 9.24 -0.47
C CYS A 215 -21.10 9.78 -1.87
N ALA A 216 -22.13 9.93 -2.71
CA ALA A 216 -22.00 10.35 -4.09
C ALA A 216 -21.60 11.82 -4.26
N LYS A 217 -21.63 12.66 -3.22
CA LYS A 217 -21.13 14.05 -3.28
C LYS A 217 -19.60 14.11 -3.25
N HIS A 218 -18.94 13.14 -2.64
CA HIS A 218 -17.49 13.16 -2.49
C HIS A 218 -16.76 12.84 -3.81
N PRO A 219 -15.85 13.73 -4.28
CA PRO A 219 -15.13 13.55 -5.54
C PRO A 219 -14.16 12.37 -5.54
N ASP A 220 -13.69 11.97 -4.36
CA ASP A 220 -12.68 10.93 -4.17
C ASP A 220 -13.25 9.49 -4.14
N SER A 221 -14.53 9.32 -4.49
CA SER A 221 -15.13 8.01 -4.75
C SER A 221 -14.80 7.56 -6.17
N PHE A 222 -13.76 6.73 -6.32
CA PHE A 222 -13.28 6.29 -7.64
C PHE A 222 -14.14 5.15 -8.17
N ARG A 223 -14.66 5.33 -9.39
CA ARG A 223 -15.39 4.31 -10.15
C ARG A 223 -14.41 3.43 -10.92
N LEU A 224 -14.46 2.13 -10.67
CA LEU A 224 -13.90 1.13 -11.58
C LEU A 224 -14.98 0.80 -12.63
N SER A 225 -15.01 1.53 -13.74
CA SER A 225 -15.92 1.22 -14.86
C SER A 225 -15.17 0.44 -15.92
N GLY A 226 -15.75 -0.66 -16.41
CA GLY A 226 -15.12 -1.62 -17.32
C GLY A 226 -14.72 -1.08 -18.71
N ASN A 227 -15.00 0.20 -19.01
CA ASN A 227 -14.85 0.78 -20.36
C ASN A 227 -13.49 1.45 -20.63
N LYS A 228 -12.57 1.52 -19.66
CA LYS A 228 -11.19 1.96 -19.91
C LYS A 228 -10.24 0.81 -19.65
N LYS A 229 -9.28 0.57 -20.57
CA LYS A 229 -8.11 -0.31 -20.41
C LYS A 229 -7.16 0.11 -19.27
N GLN A 230 -7.64 0.85 -18.26
CA GLN A 230 -6.88 1.05 -17.03
C GLN A 230 -7.07 -0.19 -16.18
N ASP A 231 -5.99 -0.93 -15.99
CA ASP A 231 -5.96 -2.08 -15.09
C ASP A 231 -6.46 -1.65 -13.69
N VAL A 232 -7.25 -2.51 -13.04
CA VAL A 232 -7.86 -2.25 -11.71
C VAL A 232 -6.83 -1.83 -10.66
N ASP A 233 -5.59 -2.32 -10.77
CA ASP A 233 -4.49 -1.95 -9.88
C ASP A 233 -4.04 -0.48 -10.06
N HIS A 234 -4.02 0.04 -11.29
CA HIS A 234 -3.73 1.44 -11.56
C HIS A 234 -4.75 2.34 -10.86
N ALA A 235 -6.04 2.05 -11.02
CA ALA A 235 -7.11 2.83 -10.38
C ALA A 235 -6.99 2.82 -8.85
N ILE A 236 -6.66 1.69 -8.23
CA ILE A 236 -6.51 1.65 -6.77
C ILE A 236 -5.31 2.46 -6.28
N LEU A 237 -4.17 2.30 -6.94
CA LEU A 237 -2.96 3.02 -6.55
C LEU A 237 -3.08 4.52 -6.83
N SER A 238 -3.68 4.93 -7.94
CA SER A 238 -3.99 6.34 -8.22
C SER A 238 -4.98 6.93 -7.21
N ALA A 239 -5.99 6.17 -6.76
CA ALA A 239 -6.92 6.62 -5.73
C ALA A 239 -6.22 6.93 -4.40
N ILE A 240 -5.24 6.09 -4.02
CA ILE A 240 -4.42 6.33 -2.82
C ILE A 240 -3.61 7.62 -2.95
N LEU A 241 -2.99 7.86 -4.11
CA LEU A 241 -2.16 9.05 -4.34
C LEU A 241 -2.99 10.34 -4.25
N LYS A 242 -4.21 10.31 -4.82
CA LYS A 242 -5.10 11.48 -4.88
C LYS A 242 -5.86 11.72 -3.58
N GLY A 243 -6.41 10.68 -2.97
CA GLY A 243 -7.31 10.83 -1.82
C GLY A 243 -6.62 11.10 -0.47
N GLN A 244 -5.30 11.06 -0.40
CA GLN A 244 -4.55 11.33 0.85
C GLN A 244 -3.87 12.71 0.92
N ASN A 245 -4.20 13.64 0.01
CA ASN A 245 -3.60 14.99 -0.05
C ASN A 245 -2.06 14.96 0.10
N LEU A 246 -1.42 13.94 -0.48
CA LEU A 246 0.01 13.73 -0.38
C LEU A 246 0.75 14.78 -1.21
N SER A 247 1.90 15.24 -0.71
CA SER A 247 2.77 16.10 -1.51
C SER A 247 3.27 15.32 -2.74
N ALA A 248 3.57 16.02 -3.84
CA ALA A 248 4.10 15.37 -5.05
C ALA A 248 5.38 14.55 -4.76
N ALA A 249 6.19 14.98 -3.79
CA ALA A 249 7.36 14.24 -3.33
C ALA A 249 7.00 12.92 -2.65
N ASP A 250 5.98 12.92 -1.80
CA ASP A 250 5.50 11.69 -1.13
C ASP A 250 4.84 10.74 -2.13
N GLN A 251 4.09 11.28 -3.09
CA GLN A 251 3.50 10.49 -4.18
C GLN A 251 4.60 9.81 -5.02
N LEU A 252 5.68 10.53 -5.33
CA LEU A 252 6.82 9.98 -6.07
C LEU A 252 7.54 8.90 -5.26
N ALA A 253 7.76 9.12 -3.96
CA ALA A 253 8.37 8.12 -3.09
C ALA A 253 7.51 6.84 -3.00
N LEU A 254 6.19 6.97 -2.89
CA LEU A 254 5.28 5.81 -2.86
C LEU A 254 5.29 5.03 -4.17
N THR A 255 5.19 5.71 -5.32
CA THR A 255 5.21 5.04 -6.63
C THR A 255 6.54 4.31 -6.89
N LEU A 256 7.65 4.87 -6.43
CA LEU A 256 8.99 4.25 -6.49
C LEU A 256 9.05 2.98 -5.64
N VAL A 257 8.53 3.04 -4.41
CA VAL A 257 8.44 1.88 -3.51
C VAL A 257 7.55 0.79 -4.10
N TRP A 258 6.40 1.15 -4.68
CA TRP A 258 5.49 0.23 -5.37
C TRP A 258 6.02 -0.31 -6.69
N ASN A 259 7.12 0.26 -7.21
CA ASN A 259 7.63 -0.01 -8.54
C ASN A 259 6.60 0.22 -9.66
N ARG A 260 5.86 1.32 -9.59
CA ARG A 260 4.82 1.69 -10.56
C ARG A 260 5.19 2.95 -11.34
N VAL A 261 6.12 2.78 -12.27
CA VAL A 261 6.62 3.85 -13.14
C VAL A 261 5.53 4.40 -14.07
N ASP A 262 4.60 3.55 -14.47
CA ASP A 262 3.44 3.89 -15.28
C ASP A 262 2.56 4.96 -14.59
N ILE A 263 2.28 4.77 -13.30
CA ILE A 263 1.53 5.72 -12.48
C ILE A 263 2.32 7.01 -12.27
N ALA A 264 3.61 6.90 -11.96
CA ALA A 264 4.45 8.09 -11.79
C ALA A 264 4.48 8.95 -13.07
N ARG A 265 4.53 8.31 -14.24
CA ARG A 265 4.51 9.00 -15.53
C ARG A 265 3.16 9.65 -15.84
N SER A 266 2.04 8.98 -15.56
CA SER A 266 0.71 9.50 -15.90
C SER A 266 0.17 10.52 -14.91
N ASP A 267 0.41 10.31 -13.60
CA ASP A 267 -0.30 11.01 -12.54
C ASP A 267 0.59 12.02 -11.78
N ILE A 268 1.92 11.84 -11.80
CA ILE A 268 2.86 12.67 -11.03
C ILE A 268 3.66 13.61 -11.95
N PHE A 269 4.29 13.09 -13.00
CA PHE A 269 5.07 13.90 -13.94
C PHE A 269 4.20 14.52 -15.03
N LEU A 270 3.28 15.40 -14.62
CA LEU A 270 2.47 16.18 -15.55
C LEU A 270 3.30 17.31 -16.17
N ALA A 271 3.07 17.61 -17.45
CA ALA A 271 3.91 18.48 -18.28
C ALA A 271 4.16 19.91 -17.74
N ASN A 272 3.36 20.38 -16.76
CA ASN A 272 3.41 21.74 -16.23
C ASN A 272 3.97 21.84 -14.81
N GLN A 273 4.57 20.78 -14.26
CA GLN A 273 5.07 20.77 -12.89
C GLN A 273 6.57 21.06 -12.81
N ASN A 274 6.94 22.16 -12.15
CA ASN A 274 8.34 22.49 -11.86
C ASN A 274 8.82 21.70 -10.63
N TRP A 275 9.74 20.77 -10.85
CA TRP A 275 10.32 19.95 -9.79
C TRP A 275 11.57 20.59 -9.18
N ASN A 276 11.66 20.57 -7.86
CA ASN A 276 12.91 20.91 -7.18
C ASN A 276 13.97 19.84 -7.50
N PRO A 277 15.13 20.21 -8.09
CA PRO A 277 16.17 19.25 -8.43
C PRO A 277 16.64 18.41 -7.23
N HIS A 278 16.64 18.97 -6.02
CA HIS A 278 17.03 18.24 -4.82
C HIS A 278 16.11 17.06 -4.51
N LEU A 279 14.80 17.20 -4.74
CA LEU A 279 13.84 16.11 -4.54
C LEU A 279 14.04 15.02 -5.57
N LEU A 280 14.25 15.38 -6.84
CA LEU A 280 14.53 14.42 -7.91
C LEU A 280 15.85 13.67 -7.67
N TYR A 281 16.86 14.33 -7.12
CA TYR A 281 18.10 13.67 -6.75
C TYR A 281 17.92 12.68 -5.58
N ASN A 282 17.05 12.98 -4.62
CA ASN A 282 16.73 12.03 -3.56
C ASN A 282 15.98 10.82 -4.11
N ALA A 283 15.00 11.05 -4.99
CA ALA A 283 14.29 9.98 -5.69
C ALA A 283 15.24 9.14 -6.56
N MET A 284 16.23 9.76 -7.22
CA MET A 284 17.25 9.05 -7.99
C MET A 284 18.12 8.15 -7.11
N MET A 285 18.52 8.61 -5.91
CA MET A 285 19.24 7.76 -4.95
C MET A 285 18.40 6.56 -4.52
N GLU A 286 17.11 6.75 -4.25
CA GLU A 286 16.20 5.65 -3.89
C GLU A 286 15.98 4.68 -5.06
N ALA A 287 15.81 5.18 -6.29
CA ALA A 287 15.63 4.36 -7.48
C ALA A 287 16.86 3.48 -7.76
N LEU A 288 18.07 4.03 -7.60
CA LEU A 288 19.31 3.26 -7.72
C LEU A 288 19.46 2.23 -6.60
N ALA A 289 19.15 2.61 -5.35
CA ALA A 289 19.23 1.71 -4.20
C ALA A 289 18.26 0.53 -4.29
N LEU A 290 17.12 0.71 -4.96
CA LEU A 290 16.08 -0.29 -5.13
C LEU A 290 16.14 -1.02 -6.48
N ASP A 291 17.17 -0.77 -7.28
CA ASP A 291 17.36 -1.35 -8.63
C ASP A 291 16.14 -1.13 -9.55
N ARG A 292 15.63 0.12 -9.59
CA ARG A 292 14.45 0.50 -10.37
C ARG A 292 14.86 1.23 -11.66
N VAL A 293 15.30 0.47 -12.65
CA VAL A 293 15.85 0.99 -13.92
C VAL A 293 14.85 1.91 -14.65
N ASP A 294 13.57 1.58 -14.69
CA ASP A 294 12.58 2.40 -15.41
C ASP A 294 12.30 3.74 -14.71
N PHE A 295 12.41 3.79 -13.38
CA PHE A 295 12.37 5.05 -12.63
C PHE A 295 13.62 5.90 -12.90
N VAL A 296 14.80 5.28 -13.03
CA VAL A 296 16.02 6.01 -13.41
C VAL A 296 15.83 6.67 -14.78
N LYS A 297 15.30 5.94 -15.78
CA LYS A 297 14.98 6.51 -17.10
C LYS A 297 14.00 7.67 -16.99
N LEU A 298 12.88 7.47 -16.27
CA LEU A 298 11.86 8.50 -16.05
C LEU A 298 12.44 9.77 -15.42
N LEU A 299 13.29 9.64 -14.39
CA LEU A 299 13.91 10.78 -13.71
C LEU A 299 14.91 11.52 -14.61
N LEU A 300 15.65 10.81 -15.46
CA LEU A 300 16.55 11.42 -16.45
C LEU A 300 15.76 12.22 -17.50
N GLU A 301 14.64 11.68 -18.00
CA GLU A 301 13.72 12.35 -18.92
C GLU A 301 13.14 13.64 -18.30
N ASN A 302 12.89 13.64 -16.99
CA ASN A 302 12.27 14.74 -16.26
C ASN A 302 13.28 15.71 -15.59
N GLY A 303 14.52 15.78 -16.09
CA GLY A 303 15.45 16.87 -15.76
C GLY A 303 16.56 16.54 -14.75
N VAL A 304 16.74 15.28 -14.35
CA VAL A 304 17.92 14.89 -13.56
C VAL A 304 19.18 14.88 -14.43
N SER A 305 20.09 15.83 -14.17
CA SER A 305 21.42 15.83 -14.78
C SER A 305 22.41 14.97 -13.99
N MET A 306 22.92 13.88 -14.58
CA MET A 306 23.91 13.01 -13.94
C MET A 306 25.18 13.75 -13.51
N LYS A 307 25.60 14.78 -14.27
CA LYS A 307 26.77 15.62 -13.95
C LYS A 307 26.59 16.41 -12.65
N LYS A 308 25.37 16.90 -12.38
CA LYS A 308 25.02 17.63 -11.15
C LYS A 308 24.67 16.68 -10.01
N PHE A 309 24.03 15.55 -10.33
CA PHE A 309 23.63 14.54 -9.36
C PHE A 309 24.83 13.86 -8.70
N LEU A 310 25.80 13.39 -9.49
CA LEU A 310 26.90 12.52 -9.02
C LEU A 310 28.02 13.32 -8.33
N THR A 311 27.79 13.63 -7.06
CA THR A 311 28.79 14.24 -6.18
C THR A 311 29.67 13.17 -5.52
N ILE A 312 30.84 13.57 -5.00
CA ILE A 312 31.73 12.67 -4.24
C ILE A 312 31.00 11.98 -3.08
N ASN A 313 30.16 12.73 -2.35
CA ASN A 313 29.40 12.19 -1.21
C ASN A 313 28.35 11.16 -1.65
N ARG A 314 27.57 11.45 -2.70
CA ARG A 314 26.57 10.51 -3.23
C ARG A 314 27.21 9.26 -3.83
N LEU A 315 28.30 9.40 -4.57
CA LEU A 315 29.02 8.27 -5.14
C LEU A 315 29.56 7.34 -4.04
N GLU A 316 30.14 7.91 -2.98
CA GLU A 316 30.56 7.13 -1.83
C GLU A 316 29.37 6.44 -1.13
N GLN A 317 28.24 7.14 -0.97
CA GLN A 317 27.02 6.53 -0.43
C GLN A 317 26.56 5.34 -1.28
N LEU A 318 26.53 5.45 -2.61
CA LEU A 318 26.13 4.38 -3.52
C LEU A 318 27.01 3.14 -3.38
N TYR A 319 28.34 3.29 -3.34
CA TYR A 319 29.24 2.15 -3.12
C TYR A 319 29.02 1.49 -1.74
N ASN A 320 28.62 2.27 -0.73
CA ASN A 320 28.35 1.74 0.60
C ASN A 320 26.94 1.11 0.73
N MET A 321 26.09 1.18 -0.29
CA MET A 321 24.79 0.47 -0.28
C MET A 321 24.96 -1.03 -0.44
N GLU A 322 25.91 -1.46 -1.26
CA GLU A 322 26.24 -2.88 -1.53
C GLU A 322 27.55 -3.29 -0.88
N GLN A 323 27.77 -2.83 0.36
CA GLN A 323 29.02 -3.06 1.05
C GLN A 323 29.33 -4.55 1.20
N ASP A 324 28.32 -5.40 1.39
CA ASP A 324 28.46 -6.85 1.52
C ASP A 324 29.03 -7.52 0.25
N SER A 325 28.76 -6.96 -0.93
CA SER A 325 29.32 -7.44 -2.21
C SER A 325 30.79 -7.01 -2.39
N ILE A 326 31.18 -5.88 -1.81
CA ILE A 326 32.49 -5.25 -2.01
C ILE A 326 33.49 -5.68 -0.93
N LEU A 327 33.03 -5.92 0.31
CA LEU A 327 33.87 -6.31 1.45
C LEU A 327 34.74 -7.55 1.17
N PRO A 328 34.27 -8.62 0.52
CA PRO A 328 35.10 -9.79 0.21
C PRO A 328 36.27 -9.46 -0.73
N LEU A 329 36.17 -8.40 -1.53
CA LEU A 329 37.23 -7.95 -2.44
C LEU A 329 38.33 -7.14 -1.72
N ILE A 330 38.08 -6.78 -0.46
CA ILE A 330 38.95 -5.98 0.38
C ILE A 330 39.67 -6.92 1.36
N ASN A 331 40.95 -7.21 1.10
CA ASN A 331 41.76 -8.14 1.90
C ASN A 331 42.10 -7.66 3.34
N ASP A 332 41.84 -6.40 3.69
CA ASP A 332 42.31 -5.78 4.95
C ASP A 332 41.15 -5.46 5.90
N SER A 333 41.20 -5.94 7.14
CA SER A 333 40.27 -5.63 8.23
C SER A 333 40.41 -4.19 8.77
N THR A 334 41.48 -3.47 8.40
CA THR A 334 41.73 -2.05 8.71
C THR A 334 41.07 -1.06 7.73
N SER A 335 40.32 -1.58 6.75
CA SER A 335 39.81 -0.81 5.59
C SER A 335 38.53 0.00 5.82
N ILE A 336 37.97 -0.09 7.02
CA ILE A 336 36.67 0.45 7.37
C ILE A 336 36.87 1.59 8.38
N ILE A 337 36.79 2.83 7.92
CA ILE A 337 36.80 4.00 8.81
C ILE A 337 35.34 4.34 9.10
N ASP A 338 34.95 4.39 10.38
CA ASP A 338 33.57 4.65 10.83
C ASP A 338 32.49 3.75 10.16
N GLY A 339 32.84 2.49 9.87
CA GLY A 339 31.92 1.56 9.22
C GLY A 339 31.78 1.69 7.69
N ARG A 340 32.43 2.66 7.02
CA ARG A 340 32.25 2.91 5.58
C ARG A 340 33.52 2.67 4.75
N ILE A 341 33.32 2.25 3.51
CA ILE A 341 34.36 2.14 2.47
C ILE A 341 34.53 3.52 1.82
N THR A 342 35.78 3.98 1.70
CA THR A 342 36.12 5.26 1.07
C THR A 342 36.44 5.12 -0.41
N LEU A 343 36.17 6.16 -1.21
CA LEU A 343 36.44 6.16 -2.66
C LEU A 343 37.90 5.86 -3.04
N PRO A 344 38.92 6.41 -2.36
CA PRO A 344 40.31 6.03 -2.66
C PRO A 344 40.59 4.55 -2.48
N LYS A 345 39.94 3.88 -1.50
CA LYS A 345 40.10 2.44 -1.28
C LYS A 345 39.39 1.63 -2.37
N ILE A 346 38.20 2.07 -2.80
CA ILE A 346 37.52 1.50 -3.98
C ILE A 346 38.43 1.59 -5.22
N GLY A 347 39.15 2.70 -5.38
CA GLY A 347 40.16 2.84 -6.44
C GLY A 347 41.24 1.78 -6.40
N VAL A 348 41.77 1.43 -5.23
CA VAL A 348 42.76 0.35 -5.06
C VAL A 348 42.18 -1.01 -5.44
N VAL A 349 40.92 -1.27 -5.08
CA VAL A 349 40.23 -2.51 -5.47
C VAL A 349 40.10 -2.60 -6.99
N ILE A 350 39.70 -1.49 -7.65
CA ILE A 350 39.60 -1.43 -9.12
C ILE A 350 40.96 -1.65 -9.79
N GLU A 351 42.04 -1.03 -9.29
CA GLU A 351 43.41 -1.25 -9.82
C GLU A 351 43.82 -2.72 -9.71
N ARG A 352 43.47 -3.40 -8.61
CA ARG A 352 43.74 -4.82 -8.42
C ARG A 352 42.96 -5.69 -9.41
N LEU A 353 41.67 -5.39 -9.62
CA LEU A 353 40.80 -6.16 -10.52
C LEU A 353 41.17 -5.97 -12.00
N MET A 354 41.57 -4.76 -12.39
CA MET A 354 42.00 -4.44 -13.76
C MET A 354 43.47 -4.80 -14.04
N GLY A 355 44.20 -5.23 -13.01
CA GLY A 355 45.64 -5.49 -13.06
C GLY A 355 46.48 -4.24 -12.75
N ASN A 356 47.65 -4.45 -12.13
CA ASN A 356 48.52 -3.41 -11.56
C ASN A 356 49.05 -2.35 -12.56
N ALA A 357 48.82 -2.53 -13.86
CA ALA A 357 49.15 -1.55 -14.90
C ALA A 357 48.10 -0.43 -15.02
N TYR A 358 46.85 -0.68 -14.59
CA TYR A 358 45.81 0.33 -14.56
C TYR A 358 45.94 1.23 -13.32
N ARG A 359 45.75 2.54 -13.51
CA ARG A 359 45.71 3.53 -12.41
C ARG A 359 44.34 4.18 -12.36
N CYS A 360 43.64 3.98 -11.25
CA CYS A 360 42.30 4.51 -11.05
C CYS A 360 42.35 6.02 -10.75
N SER A 361 41.39 6.78 -11.25
CA SER A 361 41.29 8.22 -10.97
C SER A 361 41.13 8.51 -9.48
N TYR A 362 40.52 7.60 -8.71
CA TYR A 362 40.30 7.74 -7.26
C TYR A 362 41.59 7.65 -6.42
N THR A 363 42.64 7.00 -6.93
CA THR A 363 43.92 6.87 -6.21
C THR A 363 44.86 8.06 -6.47
N SER A 364 44.54 8.89 -7.47
CA SER A 364 45.34 10.05 -7.86
C SER A 364 45.47 11.09 -6.74
N ARG A 365 46.65 11.73 -6.63
CA ARG A 365 46.90 12.81 -5.65
C ARG A 365 45.89 13.96 -5.78
N LYS A 366 45.55 14.33 -7.03
CA LYS A 366 44.57 15.38 -7.34
C LYS A 366 43.18 15.04 -6.77
N PHE A 367 42.72 13.80 -6.96
CA PHE A 367 41.43 13.36 -6.44
C PHE A 367 41.43 13.27 -4.91
N LYS A 368 42.45 12.66 -4.30
CA LYS A 368 42.57 12.55 -2.84
C LYS A 368 42.49 13.91 -2.15
N ASN A 369 43.18 14.92 -2.67
CA ASN A 369 43.11 16.30 -2.15
C ASN A 369 41.70 16.90 -2.24
N LYS A 370 40.96 16.62 -3.33
CA LYS A 370 39.57 17.06 -3.50
C LYS A 370 38.62 16.31 -2.56
N TYR A 371 38.80 15.00 -2.44
CA TYR A 371 38.05 14.12 -1.57
C TYR A 371 38.17 14.54 -0.10
N GLU A 372 39.38 14.76 0.40
CA GLU A 372 39.62 15.19 1.78
C GLU A 372 38.99 16.55 2.09
N LYS A 373 39.04 17.51 1.15
CA LYS A 373 38.34 18.80 1.28
C LYS A 373 36.82 18.61 1.39
N CYS A 374 36.24 17.72 0.58
CA CYS A 374 34.81 17.42 0.63
C CYS A 374 34.41 16.69 1.92
N ARG A 375 35.22 15.73 2.36
CA ARG A 375 35.00 14.95 3.58
C ARG A 375 35.03 15.83 4.83
N LYS A 376 36.01 16.74 4.94
CA LYS A 376 36.08 17.72 6.05
C LYS A 376 34.84 18.61 6.11
N LYS A 377 34.32 19.08 4.97
CA LYS A 377 33.06 19.85 4.92
C LYS A 377 31.85 19.02 5.36
N ALA A 378 31.79 17.74 4.96
CA ALA A 378 30.71 16.84 5.30
C ALA A 378 30.72 16.39 6.79
N LEU A 379 31.89 16.36 7.45
CA LEU A 379 31.97 16.11 8.90
C LEU A 379 31.44 17.29 9.74
N ILE A 380 31.52 18.51 9.21
CA ILE A 380 31.03 19.73 9.88
C ILE A 380 29.49 19.84 9.75
N SER A 381 28.92 19.42 8.63
CA SER A 381 27.48 19.23 8.48
C SER A 381 27.09 17.85 9.03
N ARG A 382 26.56 17.74 10.25
CA ARG A 382 26.00 16.47 10.77
C ARG A 382 24.86 15.94 9.87
N ILE A 383 25.20 15.26 8.79
CA ILE A 383 24.24 14.56 7.92
C ILE A 383 24.15 13.13 8.45
N PRO A 384 22.95 12.64 8.82
CA PRO A 384 22.78 11.26 9.27
C PRO A 384 23.33 10.27 8.24
N SER A 385 23.94 9.18 8.73
CA SER A 385 24.57 8.17 7.89
C SER A 385 23.55 7.44 7.02
N PHE A 386 23.71 7.50 5.68
CA PHE A 386 22.94 6.72 4.69
C PHE A 386 23.00 5.17 4.88
N ARG A 387 23.72 4.68 5.91
CA ARG A 387 23.84 3.27 6.28
C ARG A 387 22.75 2.79 7.25
N SER A 388 22.30 3.61 8.21
CA SER A 388 21.10 3.30 9.01
C SER A 388 19.84 3.32 8.12
N LEU A 389 19.89 4.13 7.08
CA LEU A 389 18.94 4.29 5.98
C LEU A 389 18.72 2.99 5.17
N CYS A 390 19.78 2.35 4.66
CA CYS A 390 19.68 1.14 3.82
C CYS A 390 19.49 -0.17 4.62
N ALA A 391 20.07 -0.29 5.82
CA ALA A 391 19.88 -1.47 6.68
C ALA A 391 18.42 -1.63 7.13
N THR A 392 17.71 -0.50 7.27
CA THR A 392 16.26 -0.51 7.55
C THR A 392 15.47 -0.88 6.29
N TYR A 393 15.83 -0.36 5.10
CA TYR A 393 15.17 -0.63 3.82
C TYR A 393 15.22 -2.11 3.36
N SER A 394 16.35 -2.79 3.56
CA SER A 394 16.47 -4.24 3.25
C SER A 394 15.54 -5.09 4.14
N LYS A 395 15.38 -4.70 5.41
CA LYS A 395 14.43 -5.32 6.34
C LYS A 395 12.98 -4.88 6.11
N THR A 396 12.73 -3.66 5.60
CA THR A 396 11.39 -3.09 5.37
C THR A 396 10.87 -3.23 3.93
N ARG A 397 11.50 -4.07 3.08
CA ARG A 397 10.89 -4.54 1.80
C ARG A 397 9.43 -5.02 1.96
N LYS A 398 9.01 -5.36 3.19
CA LYS A 398 7.68 -5.86 3.55
C LYS A 398 6.73 -4.84 4.23
N MET A 399 7.15 -3.61 4.50
CA MET A 399 6.37 -2.64 5.31
C MET A 399 5.87 -1.41 4.53
N ALA A 400 5.83 -1.47 3.20
CA ALA A 400 5.14 -0.47 2.39
C ALA A 400 3.70 -0.88 2.07
N GLY A 401 3.07 -1.60 2.99
CA GLY A 401 1.80 -2.26 2.76
C GLY A 401 0.72 -1.23 2.48
N VAL A 402 0.21 -1.20 1.26
CA VAL A 402 -1.14 -0.70 1.02
C VAL A 402 -2.07 -1.62 1.82
N MET A 403 -3.09 -1.08 2.47
CA MET A 403 -4.14 -1.92 3.05
C MET A 403 -5.34 -1.91 2.11
N PHE A 404 -5.61 -3.05 1.47
CA PHE A 404 -6.84 -3.22 0.71
C PHE A 404 -7.90 -3.79 1.62
N TYR A 405 -8.94 -3.01 1.83
CA TYR A 405 -10.05 -3.40 2.66
C TYR A 405 -11.22 -3.87 1.81
N PHE A 406 -11.74 -5.06 2.11
CA PHE A 406 -12.98 -5.59 1.53
C PHE A 406 -13.93 -5.90 2.66
N ASP A 407 -15.01 -5.15 2.70
CA ASP A 407 -15.99 -5.28 3.74
C ASP A 407 -17.13 -6.23 3.33
N PHE A 408 -18.02 -6.45 4.31
CA PHE A 408 -19.47 -6.63 4.22
C PHE A 408 -19.97 -7.93 4.86
N THR A 409 -20.37 -7.80 6.13
CA THR A 409 -21.37 -8.63 6.80
C THR A 409 -22.77 -8.31 6.30
#